data_AF-A0A7C1H3M3-F1
#
_entry.id   AF-A0A7C1H3M3-F1
#
_cell.length_a   1.000
_cell.length_b   1.000
_cell.length_c   1.000
_cell.angle_alpha   90.00
_cell.angle_beta   90.00
_cell.angle_gamma   90.00
#
_symmetry.space_group_name_H-M   'P 1'
#
loop_
_entity.id
_entity.type
_entity.pdbx_description
1 polymer ?
#
loop_
_entity_poly.entity_id
_entity_poly.type
_entity_poly.pdbx_seq_one_letter_code
_entity_poly.pdbx_strand_id
1 'polypeptide(L)'
;MTEKTRKAIKELLWDSSITEDDFLKMLDSGIRPDGFDRIWAERRAIEGMRYYDLIEIVGLKRIARDWKILKKSIRNKTRVKGIDYVLRKYNIPAAG
;
A
#
# COMPACT_ATOMS: atom_id res chain seq x y z
N MET A 1 14.33 6.47 -6.70
CA MET A 1 13.66 5.15 -6.75
C MET A 1 14.63 4.14 -7.33
N THR A 2 14.80 2.96 -6.71
CA THR A 2 15.72 1.94 -7.24
C THR A 2 15.06 1.14 -8.36
N GLU A 3 15.85 0.47 -9.21
CA GLU A 3 15.33 -0.41 -10.27
C GLU A 3 14.48 -1.56 -9.68
N LYS A 4 14.89 -2.06 -8.50
CA LYS A 4 14.14 -3.07 -7.75
C LYS A 4 12.73 -2.56 -7.38
N THR A 5 12.64 -1.33 -6.87
CA THR A 5 11.38 -0.68 -6.50
C THR A 5 10.46 -0.54 -7.70
N ARG A 6 11.03 -0.11 -8.84
CA ARG A 6 10.30 0.07 -10.10
C ARG A 6 9.75 -1.25 -10.62
N LYS A 7 10.56 -2.31 -10.62
CA LYS A 7 10.14 -3.66 -11.00
C LYS A 7 9.00 -4.17 -10.11
N ALA A 8 9.07 -3.96 -8.80
CA ALA A 8 8.00 -4.35 -7.88
C ALA A 8 6.66 -3.63 -8.18
N ILE A 9 6.70 -2.35 -8.57
CA ILE A 9 5.50 -1.61 -8.98
C ILE A 9 4.95 -2.15 -10.31
N LYS A 10 5.81 -2.41 -11.31
CA LYS A 10 5.39 -3.04 -12.57
C LYS A 10 4.70 -4.39 -12.35
N GLU A 11 5.31 -5.25 -11.54
CA GLU A 11 4.75 -6.56 -11.18
C GLU A 11 3.42 -6.41 -10.42
N LEU A 12 3.25 -5.35 -9.62
CA LEU A 12 2.01 -5.08 -8.92
C LEU A 12 0.86 -4.66 -9.87
N LEU A 13 1.18 -3.94 -10.94
CA LEU A 13 0.23 -3.29 -11.84
C LEU A 13 -0.01 -4.06 -13.15
N TRP A 14 0.45 -5.31 -13.24
CA TRP A 14 0.39 -6.12 -14.47
C TRP A 14 -0.99 -6.25 -15.13
N ASP A 15 -2.07 -6.10 -14.35
CA ASP A 15 -3.49 -6.21 -14.75
C ASP A 15 -4.20 -4.84 -14.80
N SER A 16 -3.46 -3.73 -14.75
CA SER A 16 -4.00 -2.38 -14.58
C SER A 16 -3.48 -1.42 -15.65
N SER A 17 -4.32 -0.46 -16.05
CA SER A 17 -3.94 0.70 -16.88
C SER A 17 -3.09 1.73 -16.13
N ILE A 18 -3.02 1.64 -14.80
CA ILE A 18 -2.32 2.59 -13.94
C ILE A 18 -0.81 2.51 -14.20
N THR A 19 -0.20 3.67 -14.47
CA THR A 19 1.25 3.77 -14.65
C THR A 19 1.97 3.76 -13.30
N GLU A 20 3.28 3.46 -13.30
CA GLU A 20 4.11 3.55 -12.09
C GLU A 20 4.05 4.94 -11.46
N ASP A 21 4.12 5.98 -12.29
CA ASP A 21 4.09 7.37 -11.85
C ASP A 21 2.73 7.73 -11.25
N ASP A 22 1.63 7.28 -11.86
CA ASP A 22 0.29 7.50 -11.32
C ASP A 22 0.10 6.76 -10.01
N PHE A 23 0.58 5.52 -9.90
CA PHE A 23 0.53 4.76 -8.66
C PHE A 23 1.26 5.49 -7.53
N LEU A 24 2.48 5.99 -7.78
CA LEU A 24 3.22 6.77 -6.79
C LEU A 24 2.48 8.07 -6.44
N LYS A 25 1.97 8.79 -7.44
CA LYS A 25 1.16 10.00 -7.22
C LYS A 25 -0.09 9.70 -6.42
N MET A 26 -0.77 8.56 -6.60
CA MET A 26 -1.94 8.16 -5.81
C MET A 26 -1.59 7.97 -4.33
N LEU A 27 -0.39 7.45 -4.03
CA LEU A 27 0.08 7.29 -2.65
C LEU A 27 0.34 8.65 -1.98
N ASP A 28 0.82 9.65 -2.74
CA ASP A 28 1.20 10.99 -2.28
C ASP A 28 0.05 12.00 -2.28
N SER A 29 -0.80 11.94 -3.30
CA SER A 29 -1.71 13.00 -3.71
C SER A 29 -3.01 12.40 -4.19
N GLY A 30 -4.13 13.06 -3.89
CA GLY A 30 -5.49 12.53 -4.11
C GLY A 30 -5.92 12.43 -5.57
N ILE A 31 -5.01 12.23 -6.52
CA ILE A 31 -5.39 11.93 -7.90
C ILE A 31 -6.18 10.61 -7.93
N ARG A 32 -7.13 10.55 -8.86
CA ARG A 32 -8.02 9.38 -9.01
C ARG A 32 -8.08 8.88 -10.45
N PRO A 33 -6.96 8.39 -11.00
CA PRO A 33 -6.95 7.83 -12.35
C PRO A 33 -7.93 6.66 -12.41
N ASP A 34 -8.80 6.67 -13.43
CA ASP A 34 -9.85 5.67 -13.63
C ASP A 34 -10.74 5.41 -12.39
N GLY A 35 -10.88 6.42 -11.51
CA GLY A 35 -11.66 6.33 -10.28
C GLY A 35 -10.98 5.59 -9.13
N PHE A 36 -9.78 5.05 -9.32
CA PHE A 36 -9.00 4.44 -8.25
C PHE A 36 -8.34 5.51 -7.40
N ASP A 37 -8.39 5.35 -6.08
CA ASP A 37 -7.82 6.32 -5.14
C ASP A 37 -6.63 5.75 -4.37
N ARG A 38 -6.13 6.55 -3.43
CA ARG A 38 -5.07 6.16 -2.51
C ARG A 38 -5.36 4.87 -1.75
N ILE A 39 -6.61 4.65 -1.31
CA ILE A 39 -6.98 3.44 -0.57
C ILE A 39 -6.86 2.21 -1.46
N TRP A 40 -7.24 2.33 -2.74
CA TRP A 40 -7.00 1.28 -3.71
C TRP A 40 -5.50 1.00 -3.87
N ALA A 41 -4.66 2.03 -4.03
CA ALA A 41 -3.22 1.86 -4.21
C ALA A 41 -2.56 1.18 -3.01
N GLU A 42 -2.87 1.65 -1.79
CA GLU A 42 -2.35 1.07 -0.55
C GLU A 42 -2.82 -0.37 -0.33
N ARG A 43 -4.12 -0.66 -0.57
CA ARG A 43 -4.65 -2.03 -0.49
C ARG A 43 -3.90 -2.93 -1.46
N ARG A 44 -3.75 -2.49 -2.71
CA ARG A 44 -3.10 -3.27 -3.76
C ARG A 44 -1.64 -3.56 -3.41
N ALA A 45 -0.89 -2.54 -2.96
CA ALA A 45 0.47 -2.71 -2.44
C ALA A 45 0.53 -3.75 -1.31
N ILE A 46 -0.37 -3.64 -0.34
CA ILE A 46 -0.41 -4.56 0.79
C ILE A 46 -0.65 -6.00 0.33
N GLU A 47 -1.54 -6.25 -0.63
CA GLU A 47 -1.85 -7.60 -1.09
C GLU A 47 -0.78 -8.19 -2.02
N GLY A 48 -0.19 -7.35 -2.88
CA GLY A 48 0.70 -7.80 -3.95
C GLY A 48 2.19 -7.73 -3.65
N MET A 49 2.64 -6.86 -2.74
CA MET A 49 4.08 -6.66 -2.49
C MET A 49 4.63 -7.52 -1.36
N ARG A 50 5.94 -7.77 -1.38
CA ARG A 50 6.68 -8.27 -0.22
C ARG A 50 6.81 -7.18 0.83
N TYR A 51 7.01 -7.57 2.09
CA TYR A 51 7.04 -6.63 3.22
C TYR A 51 8.03 -5.47 3.03
N TYR A 52 9.29 -5.75 2.68
CA TYR A 52 10.29 -4.69 2.54
C TYR A 52 9.97 -3.74 1.38
N ASP A 53 9.47 -4.25 0.25
CA ASP A 53 9.10 -3.42 -0.90
C ASP A 53 7.87 -2.54 -0.53
N LEU A 54 6.89 -3.10 0.19
CA LEU A 54 5.75 -2.35 0.73
C LEU A 54 6.19 -1.20 1.64
N ILE A 55 7.10 -1.46 2.58
CA ILE A 55 7.58 -0.44 3.52
C ILE A 55 8.42 0.63 2.81
N GLU A 56 9.23 0.25 1.83
CA GLU A 56 10.03 1.17 1.03
C GLU A 56 9.16 2.11 0.17
N ILE A 57 8.10 1.58 -0.44
CA ILE A 57 7.25 2.32 -1.38
C ILE A 57 6.14 3.11 -0.68
N VAL A 58 5.38 2.45 0.20
CA VAL A 58 4.21 3.05 0.85
C VAL A 58 4.58 3.66 2.20
N GLY A 59 5.43 2.98 2.96
CA GLY A 59 5.82 3.41 4.29
C GLY A 59 4.78 3.07 5.36
N LEU A 60 5.27 2.67 6.53
CA LEU A 60 4.43 2.22 7.64
C LEU A 60 3.48 3.30 8.16
N LYS A 61 3.89 4.58 8.13
CA LYS A 61 3.05 5.71 8.56
C LYS A 61 1.81 5.89 7.68
N ARG A 62 1.93 5.69 6.36
CA ARG A 62 0.78 5.81 5.43
C ARG A 62 -0.18 4.65 5.62
N ILE A 63 0.36 3.43 5.72
CA ILE A 63 -0.43 2.25 6.06
C ILE A 63 -1.19 2.47 7.37
N ALA A 64 -0.55 2.99 8.41
CA ALA A 64 -1.17 3.24 9.71
C ALA A 64 -2.32 4.26 9.63
N ARG A 65 -2.16 5.33 8.84
CA ARG A 65 -3.17 6.37 8.63
C ARG A 65 -4.48 5.77 8.14
N ASP A 66 -4.42 4.91 7.13
CA ASP A 66 -5.60 4.38 6.45
C ASP A 66 -5.97 2.96 6.93
N TRP A 67 -5.26 2.42 7.94
CA TRP A 67 -5.31 1.01 8.34
C TRP A 67 -6.71 0.51 8.69
N LYS A 68 -7.51 1.35 9.38
CA LYS A 68 -8.87 1.03 9.81
C LYS A 68 -9.78 0.65 8.64
N ILE A 69 -9.58 1.29 7.48
CA ILE A 69 -10.32 1.03 6.25
C ILE A 69 -9.67 -0.14 5.51
N LEU A 70 -8.35 -0.10 5.34
CA LEU A 70 -7.57 -1.12 4.62
C LEU A 70 -7.83 -2.53 5.17
N LYS A 71 -7.74 -2.72 6.49
CA LYS A 71 -7.90 -4.04 7.13
C LYS A 71 -9.24 -4.72 6.85
N LYS A 72 -10.30 -3.93 6.61
CA LYS A 72 -11.63 -4.45 6.26
C LYS A 72 -11.70 -4.94 4.81
N SER A 73 -10.90 -4.34 3.94
CA SER A 73 -10.89 -4.61 2.50
C SER A 73 -9.91 -5.71 2.06
N ILE A 74 -8.89 -6.00 2.87
CA ILE A 74 -7.86 -6.99 2.56
C ILE A 74 -8.39 -8.42 2.72
N ARG A 75 -8.21 -9.23 1.67
CA ARG A 75 -8.64 -10.63 1.62
C ARG A 75 -7.71 -11.53 2.44
N ASN A 76 -6.40 -11.33 2.34
CA ASN A 76 -5.41 -12.16 3.02
C ASN A 76 -5.31 -11.81 4.52
N LYS A 77 -5.89 -12.67 5.37
CA LYS A 77 -5.92 -12.46 6.83
C LYS A 77 -4.55 -12.58 7.50
N THR A 78 -3.60 -13.31 6.93
CA THR A 78 -2.23 -13.38 7.43
C THR A 78 -1.53 -12.03 7.28
N ARG A 79 -1.71 -11.36 6.13
CA ARG A 79 -1.19 -9.99 5.93
C ARG A 79 -1.80 -9.00 6.92
N VAL A 80 -3.11 -9.10 7.18
CA VAL A 80 -3.79 -8.29 8.20
C VAL A 80 -3.15 -8.45 9.58
N LYS A 81 -3.00 -9.69 10.04
CA LYS A 81 -2.37 -9.99 11.33
C LYS A 81 -0.93 -9.49 11.40
N GLY A 82 -0.17 -9.63 10.31
CA GLY A 82 1.22 -9.15 10.22
C GLY A 82 1.33 -7.63 10.37
N ILE A 83 0.47 -6.87 9.67
CA ILE A 83 0.46 -5.41 9.78
C ILE A 83 -0.04 -4.98 11.16
N ASP A 84 -1.09 -5.60 11.71
CA ASP A 84 -1.56 -5.32 13.08
C ASP A 84 -0.43 -5.51 14.11
N TYR A 85 0.35 -6.58 13.99
CA TYR A 85 1.50 -6.83 14.85
C TYR A 85 2.55 -5.73 14.73
N VAL A 86 2.93 -5.36 13.50
CA VAL A 86 3.95 -4.33 13.24
C VAL A 86 3.52 -2.97 13.79
N LEU A 87 2.28 -2.54 13.54
CA LEU A 87 1.77 -1.25 14.04
C LEU A 87 1.77 -1.18 15.57
N ARG A 88 1.34 -2.26 16.24
CA ARG A 88 1.42 -2.37 17.71
C ARG A 88 2.85 -2.33 18.22
N LYS A 89 3.76 -3.09 17.58
CA LYS A 89 5.17 -3.18 17.98
C LYS A 89 5.89 -1.84 17.92
N TYR A 90 5.63 -1.04 16.89
CA TYR A 90 6.24 0.28 16.73
C TYR A 90 5.45 1.41 17.41
N ASN A 91 4.42 1.08 18.19
CA ASN A 91 3.53 2.02 18.87
C ASN A 91 3.00 3.13 17.93
N ILE A 92 2.73 2.76 16.68
CA ILE A 92 2.18 3.69 15.69
C ILE A 92 0.66 3.63 15.84
N PRO A 93 -0.01 4.69 16.32
CA PRO A 93 -1.45 4.69 16.39
C PRO A 93 -2.02 4.54 14.98
N ALA A 94 -2.86 3.53 14.78
CA ALA A 94 -3.77 3.53 13.64
C ALA A 94 -4.65 4.77 13.80
N ALA A 95 -4.80 5.59 12.76
CA ALA A 95 -5.61 6.81 12.88
C ALA A 95 -7.01 6.44 13.42
N GLY A 96 -7.47 7.22 14.42
CA GLY A 96 -8.69 6.99 15.19
C GLY A 96 -9.95 6.92 14.34
#